data_AF-A0A2T5BD43-F1
#
_entry.id   AF-A0A2T5BD43-F1
#
_cell.length_a   1.000
_cell.length_b   1.000
_cell.length_c   1.000
_cell.angle_alpha   90.00
_cell.angle_beta   90.00
_cell.angle_gamma   90.00
#
_symmetry.space_group_name_H-M   'P 1'
#
loop_
_entity.id
_entity.type
_entity.pdbx_description
1 polymer ?
#
loop_
_entity_poly.entity_id
_entity_poly.type
_entity_poly.pdbx_seq_one_letter_code
_entity_poly.pdbx_strand_id
1 'polypeptide(L)'
;MATRWSVTIDCAQPAKLAAFWALALGYAERLAPDGFGSWEEWFVRHGIPEDEWDEGAYLSDSDGVGPDISFMRVPERKVAKNRLHLDVQVGGGRETPWEERWPRVQAAVRRLTAAGATVVGEESLDGRPDHMVMADPEGNEFCLL
;
A
#
# COMPACT_ATOMS: atom_id res chain seq x y z
N MET A 1 5.67 -20.68 -15.46
CA MET A 1 5.95 -19.64 -14.45
C MET A 1 4.74 -18.73 -14.38
N ALA A 2 4.39 -18.24 -13.18
CA ALA A 2 3.39 -17.19 -13.05
C ALA A 2 3.93 -15.89 -13.67
N THR A 3 3.03 -15.10 -14.25
CA THR A 3 3.37 -13.79 -14.83
C THR A 3 3.55 -12.77 -13.71
N ARG A 4 4.65 -12.02 -13.73
CA ARG A 4 4.85 -10.88 -12.83
C ARG A 4 3.90 -9.75 -13.21
N TRP A 5 3.37 -9.07 -12.20
CA TRP A 5 2.46 -7.95 -12.35
C TRP A 5 2.73 -6.91 -11.26
N SER A 6 2.22 -5.71 -11.46
CA SER A 6 2.27 -4.59 -10.52
C SER A 6 0.92 -3.88 -10.47
N VAL A 7 0.73 -3.03 -9.47
CA VAL A 7 -0.46 -2.17 -9.34
C VAL A 7 -0.04 -0.71 -9.14
N THR A 8 -0.77 0.19 -9.77
CA THR A 8 -0.62 1.64 -9.59
C THR A 8 -1.80 2.20 -8.80
N ILE A 9 -1.51 3.05 -7.83
CA ILE A 9 -2.49 3.78 -7.03
C ILE A 9 -2.33 5.27 -7.33
N ASP A 10 -3.37 5.88 -7.86
CA ASP A 10 -3.41 7.32 -8.09
C ASP A 10 -3.62 8.06 -6.76
N CYS A 11 -2.90 9.17 -6.58
CA CYS A 11 -2.87 9.92 -5.32
C CYS A 11 -2.46 11.39 -5.52
N ALA A 12 -2.59 12.20 -4.48
CA ALA A 12 -2.14 13.59 -4.45
C ALA A 12 -0.69 13.72 -3.92
N GLN A 13 -0.25 12.81 -3.04
CA GLN A 13 1.06 12.82 -2.39
C GLN A 13 1.73 11.43 -2.45
N PRO A 14 2.43 11.12 -3.56
CA PRO A 14 3.05 9.80 -3.78
C PRO A 14 3.97 9.33 -2.64
N ALA A 15 4.92 10.17 -2.21
CA ALA A 15 5.86 9.81 -1.15
C ALA A 15 5.18 9.50 0.19
N LYS A 16 4.14 10.26 0.55
CA LYS A 16 3.37 10.04 1.78
C LYS A 16 2.63 8.71 1.73
N LEU A 17 2.02 8.39 0.59
CA LEU A 17 1.27 7.16 0.40
C LEU A 17 2.20 5.95 0.34
N ALA A 18 3.34 6.07 -0.34
CA ALA A 18 4.38 5.05 -0.35
C ALA A 18 4.91 4.75 1.06
N ALA A 19 5.20 5.75 1.88
CA ALA A 19 5.64 5.54 3.26
C ALA A 19 4.59 4.78 4.10
N PHE A 20 3.31 5.09 3.92
CA PHE A 20 2.22 4.38 4.58
C PHE A 20 2.15 2.91 4.14
N TRP A 21 2.18 2.65 2.83
CA TRP A 21 2.06 1.30 2.29
C TRP A 21 3.31 0.44 2.52
N ALA A 22 4.49 1.05 2.56
CA ALA A 22 5.74 0.40 2.98
C ALA A 22 5.59 -0.14 4.41
N LEU A 23 5.08 0.69 5.33
CA LEU A 23 4.76 0.27 6.70
C LEU A 23 3.68 -0.82 6.72
N ALA A 24 2.62 -0.70 5.92
CA ALA A 24 1.51 -1.65 5.92
C ALA A 24 1.93 -3.05 5.46
N LEU A 25 2.76 -3.13 4.43
CA LEU A 25 3.12 -4.37 3.74
C LEU A 25 4.50 -4.92 4.15
N GLY A 26 5.32 -4.12 4.84
CA GLY A 26 6.73 -4.46 5.08
C GLY A 26 7.59 -4.33 3.81
N TYR A 27 7.14 -3.52 2.84
CA TYR A 27 7.85 -3.31 1.59
C TYR A 27 8.93 -2.23 1.76
N ALA A 28 9.88 -2.22 0.84
CA ALA A 28 10.92 -1.20 0.77
C ALA A 28 10.66 -0.25 -0.41
N GLU A 29 11.17 0.96 -0.30
CA GLU A 29 11.26 1.86 -1.45
C GLU A 29 12.11 1.21 -2.54
N ARG A 30 11.61 1.23 -3.77
CA ARG A 30 12.27 0.58 -4.89
C ARG A 30 13.54 1.35 -5.22
N LEU A 31 14.62 0.62 -5.41
CA LEU A 31 15.85 1.18 -5.92
C LEU A 31 15.68 1.69 -7.36
N ALA A 32 16.55 2.62 -7.74
CA ALA A 32 16.65 3.04 -9.13
C ALA A 32 16.92 1.83 -10.05
N PRO A 33 16.52 1.90 -11.33
CA PRO A 33 16.79 0.83 -12.28
C PRO A 33 18.27 0.47 -12.37
N ASP A 34 18.55 -0.78 -12.75
CA ASP A 34 19.92 -1.28 -12.90
C ASP A 34 20.77 -0.35 -13.78
N GLY A 35 21.99 -0.04 -13.30
CA GLY A 35 22.92 0.86 -13.98
C GLY A 35 22.82 2.32 -13.55
N PHE A 36 21.96 2.65 -12.59
CA PHE A 36 21.83 3.99 -12.01
C PHE A 36 22.09 3.95 -10.49
N GLY A 37 22.76 4.97 -9.96
CA GLY A 37 23.03 5.10 -8.52
C GLY A 37 21.84 5.65 -7.72
N SER A 38 20.93 6.36 -8.37
CA SER A 38 19.73 6.92 -7.76
C SER A 38 18.62 7.22 -8.77
N TRP A 39 17.42 7.50 -8.28
CA TRP A 39 16.29 7.91 -9.13
C TRP A 39 16.56 9.26 -9.79
N GLU A 40 17.20 10.20 -9.10
CA GLU A 40 17.61 11.48 -9.66
C GLU A 40 18.54 11.30 -10.86
N GLU A 41 19.53 10.40 -10.77
CA GLU A 41 20.41 10.10 -11.91
C GLU A 41 19.62 9.55 -13.09
N TRP A 42 18.67 8.65 -12.83
CA TRP A 42 17.77 8.10 -13.85
C TRP A 42 16.90 9.19 -14.47
N PHE A 43 16.31 10.08 -13.68
CA PHE A 43 15.48 11.20 -14.14
C PHE A 43 16.26 12.16 -15.02
N VAL A 44 17.44 12.60 -14.58
CA VAL A 44 18.35 13.45 -15.37
C VAL A 44 18.69 12.80 -16.71
N ARG A 45 19.03 11.50 -16.70
CA ARG A 45 19.37 10.77 -17.92
C ARG A 45 18.23 10.72 -18.93
N HIS A 46 16.98 10.66 -18.46
CA HIS A 46 15.79 10.57 -19.29
C HIS A 46 15.14 11.93 -19.57
N GLY A 47 15.72 13.03 -19.07
CA GLY A 47 15.24 14.38 -19.31
C GLY A 47 13.93 14.72 -18.59
N ILE A 48 13.66 14.08 -17.46
CA ILE A 48 12.50 14.39 -16.62
C ILE A 48 12.79 15.71 -15.85
N PRO A 49 11.93 16.74 -15.98
CA PRO A 49 12.06 17.99 -15.25
C PRO A 49 12.11 17.80 -13.72
N GLU A 50 12.92 18.59 -13.01
CA GLU A 50 13.08 18.48 -11.55
C GLU A 50 11.76 18.65 -10.78
N ASP A 51 10.83 19.45 -11.30
CA ASP A 51 9.51 19.65 -10.69
C ASP A 51 8.58 18.45 -10.86
N GLU A 52 8.94 17.48 -11.71
CA GLU A 52 8.23 16.21 -11.91
C GLU A 52 8.81 15.05 -11.07
N TRP A 53 9.93 15.23 -10.36
CA TRP A 53 10.60 14.12 -9.65
C TRP A 53 9.78 13.55 -8.49
N ASP A 54 8.89 14.35 -7.92
CA ASP A 54 7.96 13.95 -6.85
C ASP A 54 6.60 13.47 -7.37
N GLU A 55 6.42 13.28 -8.68
CA GLU A 55 5.17 12.79 -9.27
C GLU A 55 4.93 11.29 -9.09
N GLY A 56 5.95 10.55 -8.67
CA GLY A 56 5.88 9.10 -8.50
C GLY A 56 6.59 8.63 -7.24
N ALA A 57 6.11 7.52 -6.67
CA ALA A 57 6.85 6.75 -5.68
C ALA A 57 6.64 5.24 -5.91
N TYR A 58 7.64 4.43 -5.61
CA TYR A 58 7.67 3.03 -6.02
C TYR A 58 8.08 2.15 -4.84
N LEU A 59 7.35 1.06 -4.61
CA LEU A 59 7.65 0.06 -3.60
C LEU A 59 7.86 -1.30 -4.24
N SER A 60 8.77 -2.07 -3.66
CA SER A 60 8.98 -3.48 -4.00
C SER A 60 8.98 -4.34 -2.75
N ASP A 61 8.51 -5.58 -2.90
CA ASP A 61 8.71 -6.59 -1.87
C ASP A 61 10.20 -6.90 -1.74
N SER A 62 10.71 -6.80 -0.51
CA SER A 62 12.12 -7.05 -0.21
C SER A 62 12.53 -8.50 -0.48
N ASP A 63 11.59 -9.44 -0.36
CA ASP A 63 11.81 -10.86 -0.65
C ASP A 63 11.55 -11.21 -2.13
N GLY A 64 11.06 -10.24 -2.93
CA GLY A 64 10.79 -10.39 -4.36
C GLY A 64 9.67 -11.38 -4.69
N VAL A 65 8.80 -11.68 -3.72
CA VAL A 65 7.66 -12.61 -3.87
C VAL A 65 6.41 -11.86 -4.32
N GLY A 66 6.14 -10.72 -3.68
CA GLY A 66 4.99 -9.86 -3.95
C GLY A 66 5.15 -8.98 -5.20
N PRO A 67 4.02 -8.42 -5.69
CA PRO A 67 4.04 -7.47 -6.80
C PRO A 67 4.64 -6.12 -6.39
N ASP A 68 5.21 -5.39 -7.34
CA ASP A 68 5.56 -3.97 -7.12
C ASP A 68 4.29 -3.12 -7.01
N ILE A 69 4.38 -2.04 -6.23
CA ILE A 69 3.33 -1.03 -6.10
C ILE A 69 3.89 0.33 -6.47
N SER A 70 3.19 1.05 -7.35
CA SER A 70 3.51 2.44 -7.69
C SER A 70 2.42 3.39 -7.24
N PHE A 71 2.83 4.59 -6.85
CA PHE A 71 1.96 5.70 -6.48
C PHE A 71 2.19 6.83 -7.46
N MET A 72 1.16 7.25 -8.18
CA MET A 72 1.28 8.28 -9.21
C MET A 72 0.45 9.49 -8.84
N ARG A 73 1.04 10.67 -9.02
CA ARG A 73 0.37 11.93 -8.76
C ARG A 73 -0.69 12.19 -9.82
N VAL A 74 -1.91 12.45 -9.39
CA VAL A 74 -2.99 12.95 -10.25
C VAL A 74 -3.61 14.21 -9.63
N PRO A 75 -4.08 15.17 -10.45
CA PRO A 75 -4.71 16.39 -9.94
C PRO A 75 -6.14 16.13 -9.41
N GLU A 76 -6.80 15.07 -9.86
CA GLU A 76 -8.14 14.71 -9.45
C GLU A 76 -8.18 14.13 -8.04
N ARG A 77 -9.14 14.60 -7.24
CA ARG A 77 -9.43 13.98 -5.95
C ARG A 77 -10.29 12.74 -6.15
N LYS A 78 -10.19 11.78 -5.24
CA LYS A 78 -11.13 10.66 -5.13
C LYS A 78 -12.56 11.19 -4.94
N VAL A 79 -13.47 10.79 -5.81
CA VAL A 79 -14.89 11.22 -5.79
C VAL A 79 -15.87 10.08 -5.44
N ALA A 80 -15.43 8.83 -5.50
CA ALA A 80 -16.26 7.66 -5.26
C ALA A 80 -15.44 6.52 -4.64
N LYS A 81 -16.12 5.43 -4.26
CA LYS A 81 -15.47 4.22 -3.75
C LYS A 81 -14.56 3.59 -4.81
N ASN A 82 -13.41 3.06 -4.40
CA ASN A 82 -12.53 2.32 -5.30
C ASN A 82 -13.24 1.06 -5.85
N ARG A 83 -13.03 0.78 -7.14
CA ARG A 83 -13.52 -0.46 -7.80
C ARG A 83 -12.53 -1.62 -7.71
N LEU A 84 -11.39 -1.37 -7.09
CA LEU A 84 -10.35 -2.30 -6.71
C LEU A 84 -10.07 -2.07 -5.22
N HIS A 85 -9.89 -3.13 -4.46
CA HIS A 85 -9.45 -3.06 -3.07
C HIS A 85 -8.30 -4.04 -2.87
N LEU A 86 -7.41 -3.69 -1.94
CA LEU A 86 -6.31 -4.55 -1.52
C LEU A 86 -6.68 -5.21 -0.19
N ASP A 87 -6.41 -6.50 -0.10
CA ASP A 87 -6.63 -7.30 1.10
C ASP A 87 -5.27 -7.59 1.76
N VAL A 88 -5.02 -6.97 2.91
CA VAL A 88 -3.75 -7.09 3.65
C VAL A 88 -3.89 -8.15 4.75
N GLN A 89 -3.19 -9.26 4.57
CA GLN A 89 -3.28 -10.47 5.42
C GLN A 89 -2.34 -10.40 6.63
N VAL A 90 -2.60 -9.49 7.57
CA VAL A 90 -1.79 -9.34 8.81
C VAL A 90 -2.06 -10.44 9.85
N GLY A 91 -3.20 -11.11 9.73
CA GLY A 91 -3.67 -12.17 10.60
C GLY A 91 -2.96 -13.50 10.39
N GLY A 92 -2.27 -13.68 9.27
CA GLY A 92 -1.67 -14.96 8.88
C GLY A 92 -2.65 -15.91 8.19
N GLY A 93 -3.63 -15.36 7.46
CA GLY A 93 -4.60 -16.14 6.68
C GLY A 93 -5.74 -16.76 7.48
N ARG A 94 -6.72 -17.33 6.77
CA ARG A 94 -7.94 -17.92 7.35
C ARG A 94 -7.70 -19.26 8.05
N GLU A 95 -6.57 -19.89 7.76
CA GLU A 95 -6.08 -21.10 8.41
C GLU A 95 -5.57 -20.84 9.84
N THR A 96 -5.21 -19.60 10.17
CA THR A 96 -4.80 -19.21 11.53
C THR A 96 -6.04 -19.13 12.43
N PRO A 97 -6.03 -19.75 13.64
CA PRO A 97 -7.15 -19.66 14.58
C PRO A 97 -7.56 -18.22 14.88
N TRP A 98 -8.87 -17.98 15.01
CA TRP A 98 -9.41 -16.63 15.21
C TRP A 98 -8.81 -15.94 16.45
N GLU A 99 -8.59 -16.70 17.53
CA GLU A 99 -8.03 -16.24 18.79
C GLU A 99 -6.60 -15.69 18.63
N GLU A 100 -5.86 -16.12 17.60
CA GLU A 100 -4.55 -15.58 17.25
C GLU A 100 -4.62 -14.51 16.17
N ARG A 101 -5.50 -14.71 15.17
CA ARG A 101 -5.67 -13.84 14.02
C ARG A 101 -6.20 -12.46 14.42
N TRP A 102 -7.28 -12.42 15.19
CA TRP A 102 -7.98 -11.18 15.52
C TRP A 102 -7.12 -10.19 16.34
N PRO A 103 -6.37 -10.62 17.38
CA PRO A 103 -5.46 -9.71 18.07
C PRO A 103 -4.37 -9.12 17.15
N ARG A 104 -3.89 -9.86 16.14
CA ARG A 104 -2.93 -9.35 15.15
C ARG A 104 -3.56 -8.29 14.24
N VAL A 105 -4.79 -8.53 13.77
CA VAL A 105 -5.57 -7.53 13.03
C VAL A 105 -5.73 -6.27 13.87
N GLN A 106 -6.18 -6.37 15.12
CA GLN A 106 -6.35 -5.21 16.00
C GLN A 106 -5.04 -4.46 16.27
N ALA A 107 -3.90 -5.17 16.39
CA ALA A 107 -2.59 -4.54 16.53
C ALA A 107 -2.19 -3.77 15.27
N ALA A 108 -2.43 -4.34 14.09
CA ALA A 108 -2.20 -3.67 12.83
C ALA A 108 -3.12 -2.46 12.64
N VAL A 109 -4.41 -2.53 13.01
CA VAL A 109 -5.32 -1.36 13.00
C VAL A 109 -4.72 -0.20 13.79
N ARG A 110 -4.26 -0.43 15.03
CA ARG A 110 -3.67 0.62 15.87
C ARG A 110 -2.43 1.23 15.21
N ARG A 111 -1.55 0.38 14.68
CA ARG A 111 -0.31 0.79 13.99
C ARG A 111 -0.60 1.63 12.75
N LEU A 112 -1.54 1.21 11.90
CA LEU A 112 -1.89 1.91 10.67
C LEU A 112 -2.69 3.19 10.93
N THR A 113 -3.54 3.20 11.95
CA THR A 113 -4.23 4.43 12.38
C THR A 113 -3.23 5.49 12.86
N ALA A 114 -2.20 5.07 13.62
CA ALA A 114 -1.12 5.97 14.02
C ALA A 114 -0.31 6.53 12.83
N ALA A 115 -0.31 5.82 11.68
CA ALA A 115 0.30 6.25 10.44
C ALA A 115 -0.65 7.06 9.53
N GLY A 116 -1.86 7.37 9.98
CA GLY A 116 -2.81 8.24 9.28
C GLY A 116 -3.94 7.53 8.54
N ALA A 117 -4.06 6.20 8.66
CA ALA A 117 -5.25 5.50 8.16
C ALA A 117 -6.49 5.79 9.03
N THR A 118 -7.66 5.60 8.45
CA THR A 118 -8.96 5.69 9.15
C THR A 118 -9.68 4.36 9.13
N VAL A 119 -10.35 4.02 10.24
CA VAL A 119 -11.27 2.87 10.27
C VAL A 119 -12.58 3.26 9.58
N VAL A 120 -12.97 2.48 8.57
CA VAL A 120 -14.22 2.66 7.82
C VAL A 120 -15.31 1.76 8.37
N GLY A 121 -14.98 0.51 8.72
CA GLY A 121 -15.94 -0.45 9.26
C GLY A 121 -15.28 -1.72 9.79
N GLU A 122 -16.05 -2.46 10.58
CA GLU A 122 -15.73 -3.81 11.04
C GLU A 122 -16.73 -4.77 10.39
N GLU A 123 -16.23 -5.78 9.69
CA GLU A 123 -17.05 -6.79 9.04
C GLU A 123 -17.06 -8.08 9.87
N SER A 124 -18.21 -8.72 9.96
CA SER A 124 -18.41 -9.94 10.75
C SER A 124 -18.68 -11.15 9.87
N LEU A 125 -18.15 -12.30 10.28
CA LEU A 125 -18.42 -13.61 9.68
C LEU A 125 -18.76 -14.61 10.80
N ASP A 126 -19.83 -15.38 10.63
CA ASP A 126 -20.30 -16.38 11.61
C ASP A 126 -20.47 -15.84 13.04
N GLY A 127 -20.93 -14.58 13.15
CA GLY A 127 -21.20 -13.92 14.42
C GLY A 127 -19.95 -13.42 15.16
N ARG A 128 -18.80 -13.35 14.50
CA ARG A 128 -17.54 -12.85 15.05
C ARG A 128 -16.91 -11.80 14.12
N PRO A 129 -16.11 -10.86 14.63
CA PRO A 129 -15.32 -9.97 13.78
C PRO A 129 -14.37 -10.76 12.88
N ASP A 130 -14.35 -10.44 11.58
CA ASP A 130 -13.55 -11.11 10.57
C ASP A 130 -12.43 -10.22 10.03
N HIS A 131 -12.75 -9.02 9.58
CA HIS A 131 -11.77 -8.09 9.05
C HIS A 131 -12.19 -6.64 9.25
N MET A 132 -11.22 -5.74 9.13
CA MET A 132 -11.44 -4.31 9.23
C MET A 132 -11.34 -3.69 7.85
N VAL A 133 -12.35 -2.91 7.46
CA VAL A 133 -12.24 -2.02 6.31
C VAL A 133 -11.60 -0.73 6.80
N MET A 134 -10.47 -0.37 6.21
CA MET A 134 -9.73 0.85 6.52
C MET A 134 -9.58 1.69 5.25
N ALA A 135 -9.26 2.96 5.42
CA ALA A 135 -8.82 3.81 4.34
C ALA A 135 -7.44 4.37 4.63
N ASP A 136 -6.58 4.43 3.63
CA ASP A 136 -5.25 5.03 3.74
C ASP A 136 -5.32 6.56 3.96
N PRO A 137 -4.19 7.27 4.14
CA PRO A 137 -4.19 8.71 4.40
C PRO A 137 -4.87 9.58 3.32
N GLU A 138 -5.17 9.04 2.14
CA GLU A 138 -5.89 9.73 1.06
C GLU A 138 -7.31 9.20 0.82
N GLY A 139 -7.76 8.23 1.64
CA GLY A 139 -9.11 7.70 1.59
C GLY A 139 -9.29 6.53 0.63
N ASN A 140 -8.21 5.89 0.16
CA ASN A 140 -8.31 4.65 -0.60
C ASN A 140 -8.63 3.48 0.32
N GLU A 141 -9.70 2.76 0.03
CA GLU A 141 -10.17 1.67 0.88
C GLU A 141 -9.34 0.39 0.68
N PHE A 142 -9.03 -0.28 1.79
CA PHE A 142 -8.38 -1.59 1.84
C PHE A 142 -8.93 -2.42 3.01
N CYS A 143 -8.84 -3.75 2.90
CA CYS A 143 -9.23 -4.65 3.98
C CYS A 143 -8.01 -5.12 4.75
N LEU A 144 -8.16 -5.29 6.06
CA LEU A 144 -7.13 -5.81 6.95
C LEU A 144 -7.64 -7.09 7.61
N LEU A 145 -7.05 -8.23 7.23
CA LEU A 145 -7.52 -9.60 7.53
C LEU A 145 -6.54 -10.39 8.40
#